data_AF-A0A1H2R397-F1
#
_entry.id   AF-A0A1H2R397-F1
#
_cell.length_a   1.000
_cell.length_b   1.000
_cell.length_c   1.000
_cell.angle_alpha   90.00
_cell.angle_beta   90.00
_cell.angle_gamma   90.00
#
_symmetry.space_group_name_H-M   'P 1'
#
loop_
_entity.id
_entity.type
_entity.pdbx_description
1 polymer ?
#
loop_
_entity_poly.entity_id
_entity_poly.type
_entity_poly.pdbx_seq_one_letter_code
_entity_poly.pdbx_strand_id
1 'polypeptide(L)'
;MDIRRIPYVDDKKIILETVQAAAETHGMIAFTMVVTDLQEYLLEEAEKASVPVVDIMGPMLEGLAGLYKRDPKREPGLVRRLDEEYFRKIEAIEFAVKYDDGRDPRGLLRADIVLIGVSRTSKTPLSMYLAHKRIKVANVPLVPEVEAPEELYIVPPEKCIGLTIDPDQLNGIRRERLKSLGLTSQANYANMERILQELEYSEKVIKRVGCPIIDVSNKAVEETANIIFDIFRTGGGLT
;
A
#
# COMPACT_ATOMS: atom_id res chain seq x y z
N MET A 1 23.10 -19.05 -23.21
CA MET A 1 22.30 -19.80 -22.23
C MET A 1 20.96 -19.08 -22.16
N ASP A 2 19.94 -19.67 -22.78
CA ASP A 2 18.59 -19.09 -22.83
C ASP A 2 17.77 -19.68 -21.68
N ILE A 3 16.97 -18.86 -21.01
CA ILE A 3 16.16 -19.26 -19.85
C ILE A 3 14.71 -18.94 -20.14
N ARG A 4 13.89 -19.98 -20.28
CA ARG A 4 12.44 -19.85 -20.42
C ARG A 4 11.77 -20.17 -19.09
N ARG A 5 10.96 -19.24 -18.59
CA ARG A 5 10.15 -19.43 -17.38
C ARG A 5 8.72 -19.78 -17.78
N ILE A 6 8.17 -20.82 -17.16
CA ILE A 6 6.78 -21.26 -17.36
C ILE A 6 6.09 -21.20 -16.00
N PRO A 7 5.34 -20.11 -15.71
CA PRO A 7 4.62 -19.99 -14.46
C PRO A 7 3.28 -20.75 -14.52
N TYR A 8 2.71 -21.06 -13.35
CA TYR A 8 1.36 -21.63 -13.20
C TYR A 8 1.14 -22.94 -13.96
N VAL A 9 2.06 -23.90 -13.79
CA VAL A 9 1.89 -25.26 -14.30
C VAL A 9 0.96 -26.03 -13.37
N ASP A 10 -0.34 -26.02 -13.67
CA ASP A 10 -1.41 -26.64 -12.88
C ASP A 10 -2.14 -27.79 -13.59
N ASP A 11 -1.75 -28.08 -14.84
CA ASP A 11 -2.29 -29.21 -15.60
C ASP A 11 -1.19 -30.01 -16.34
N LYS A 12 -1.54 -31.24 -16.71
CA LYS A 12 -0.66 -32.19 -17.39
C LYS A 12 -0.32 -31.81 -18.83
N LYS A 13 -1.15 -31.01 -19.50
CA LYS A 13 -0.93 -30.59 -20.89
C LYS A 13 0.24 -29.60 -20.95
N ILE A 14 0.29 -28.63 -20.05
CA ILE A 14 1.39 -27.66 -19.94
C ILE A 14 2.72 -28.40 -19.69
N ILE A 15 2.69 -29.44 -18.83
CA ILE A 15 3.86 -30.28 -18.57
C ILE A 15 4.36 -30.95 -19.85
N LEU A 16 3.46 -31.59 -20.60
CA LEU A 16 3.82 -32.28 -21.83
C LEU A 16 4.41 -31.32 -22.87
N GLU A 17 3.78 -30.16 -23.08
CA GLU A 17 4.28 -29.12 -23.99
C GLU A 17 5.67 -28.61 -23.55
N THR A 18 5.89 -28.49 -22.24
CA THR A 18 7.17 -28.06 -21.65
C THR A 18 8.27 -29.10 -21.90
N VAL A 19 7.97 -30.38 -21.67
CA VAL A 19 8.91 -31.49 -21.90
C VAL A 19 9.26 -31.59 -23.38
N GLN A 20 8.28 -31.50 -24.27
CA GLN A 20 8.52 -31.52 -25.73
C GLN A 20 9.42 -30.36 -26.16
N ALA A 21 9.13 -29.14 -25.72
CA ALA A 21 9.96 -27.97 -26.03
C ALA A 21 11.40 -28.11 -25.48
N ALA A 22 11.56 -28.69 -24.29
CA ALA A 22 12.88 -28.97 -23.72
C ALA A 22 13.63 -30.03 -24.53
N ALA A 23 12.96 -31.09 -24.99
CA ALA A 23 13.55 -32.13 -25.82
C ALA A 23 14.04 -31.58 -27.17
N GLU A 24 13.21 -30.78 -27.86
CA GLU A 24 13.58 -30.16 -29.15
C GLU A 24 14.82 -29.27 -29.03
N THR A 25 14.91 -28.54 -27.92
CA THR A 25 16.01 -27.59 -27.66
C THR A 25 17.21 -28.22 -26.94
N HIS A 26 17.17 -29.54 -26.65
CA HIS A 26 18.18 -30.25 -25.86
C HIS A 26 18.45 -29.56 -24.51
N GLY A 27 17.39 -29.06 -23.88
CA GLY A 27 17.40 -28.33 -22.63
C GLY A 27 17.21 -29.20 -21.38
N MET A 28 17.32 -28.57 -20.22
CA MET A 28 17.03 -29.15 -18.91
C MET A 28 15.85 -28.41 -18.27
N ILE A 29 15.03 -29.12 -17.48
CA ILE A 29 13.93 -28.53 -16.72
C ILE A 29 14.33 -28.44 -15.25
N ALA A 30 14.36 -27.23 -14.69
CA ALA A 30 14.45 -27.04 -13.25
C ALA A 30 13.08 -26.58 -12.72
N PHE A 31 12.56 -27.23 -11.68
CA PHE A 31 11.17 -27.03 -11.23
C PHE A 31 11.04 -26.90 -9.70
N THR A 32 9.89 -26.39 -9.26
CA THR A 32 9.54 -26.12 -7.85
C THR A 32 8.10 -26.57 -7.54
N MET A 33 7.72 -27.73 -8.08
CA MET A 33 6.36 -28.25 -8.06
C MET A 33 6.10 -29.01 -6.75
N VAL A 34 5.00 -28.69 -6.07
CA VAL A 34 4.64 -29.29 -4.77
C VAL A 34 3.44 -30.25 -4.85
N VAL A 35 2.71 -30.24 -5.96
CA VAL A 35 1.60 -31.17 -6.22
C VAL A 35 2.19 -32.49 -6.69
N THR A 36 2.06 -33.53 -5.86
CA THR A 36 2.67 -34.84 -6.12
C THR A 36 2.25 -35.44 -7.47
N ASP A 37 0.96 -35.45 -7.79
CA ASP A 37 0.45 -36.02 -9.05
C ASP A 37 1.04 -35.35 -10.31
N LEU A 38 1.30 -34.04 -10.25
CA LEU A 38 1.89 -33.29 -11.37
C LEU A 38 3.41 -33.47 -11.41
N GLN A 39 4.05 -33.55 -10.24
CA GLN A 39 5.48 -33.79 -10.13
C GLN A 39 5.84 -35.18 -10.68
N GLU A 40 5.13 -36.22 -10.27
CA GLU A 40 5.31 -37.59 -10.77
C GLU A 40 5.11 -37.63 -12.29
N TYR A 41 4.05 -37.00 -12.80
CA TYR A 41 3.80 -36.93 -14.23
C TYR A 41 4.91 -36.21 -15.00
N LEU A 42 5.46 -35.11 -14.47
CA LEU A 42 6.62 -34.42 -15.07
C LEU A 42 7.85 -35.33 -15.13
N LEU A 43 8.15 -36.06 -14.05
CA LEU A 43 9.29 -36.96 -14.00
C LEU A 43 9.15 -38.09 -15.03
N GLU A 44 7.97 -38.71 -15.12
CA GLU A 44 7.68 -39.78 -16.09
C GLU A 44 7.82 -39.30 -17.54
N GLU A 45 7.23 -38.16 -17.89
CA GLU A 45 7.28 -37.65 -19.27
C GLU A 45 8.69 -37.19 -19.64
N ALA A 46 9.43 -36.57 -18.71
CA ALA A 46 10.80 -36.17 -18.94
C ALA A 46 11.73 -37.39 -19.13
N GLU A 47 11.52 -38.46 -18.37
CA GLU A 47 12.27 -39.72 -18.55
C GLU A 47 12.01 -40.33 -19.94
N LYS A 48 10.74 -40.42 -20.36
CA LYS A 48 10.36 -40.91 -21.70
C LYS A 48 11.01 -40.10 -22.82
N ALA A 49 11.13 -38.79 -22.64
CA ALA A 49 11.74 -37.87 -23.61
C ALA A 49 13.27 -37.72 -23.45
N SER A 50 13.89 -38.41 -22.49
CA SER A 50 15.32 -38.26 -22.15
C SER A 50 15.73 -36.81 -21.82
N VAL A 51 14.83 -36.05 -21.19
CA VAL A 51 15.06 -34.66 -20.77
C VAL A 51 15.58 -34.64 -19.33
N PRO A 52 16.74 -34.02 -19.06
CA PRO A 52 17.23 -33.87 -17.69
C PRO A 52 16.31 -32.96 -16.86
N VAL A 53 16.06 -33.36 -15.61
CA VAL A 53 15.23 -32.60 -14.67
C VAL A 53 15.92 -32.39 -13.33
N VAL A 54 15.63 -31.26 -12.68
CA VAL A 54 16.13 -30.93 -11.34
C VAL A 54 14.98 -30.38 -10.49
N ASP A 55 14.66 -31.07 -9.40
CA ASP A 55 13.78 -30.54 -8.35
C ASP A 55 14.59 -29.63 -7.42
N ILE A 56 14.31 -28.34 -7.45
CA ILE A 56 15.03 -27.34 -6.65
C ILE A 56 14.59 -27.39 -5.18
N MET A 57 13.33 -27.70 -4.90
CA MET A 57 12.72 -27.51 -3.57
C MET A 57 12.46 -28.83 -2.82
N GLY A 58 12.24 -29.94 -3.54
CA GLY A 58 11.97 -31.26 -2.96
C GLY A 58 12.92 -31.67 -1.85
N PRO A 59 14.26 -31.67 -2.07
CA PRO A 59 15.23 -32.08 -1.04
C PRO A 59 15.17 -31.23 0.23
N MET A 60 14.89 -29.93 0.09
CA MET A 60 14.74 -29.02 1.23
C MET A 60 13.45 -29.32 2.01
N LEU A 61 12.34 -29.54 1.30
CA LEU A 61 11.05 -29.88 1.91
C LEU A 61 11.12 -31.22 2.65
N GLU A 62 11.81 -32.21 2.08
CA GLU A 62 12.05 -33.51 2.73
C GLU A 62 12.91 -33.38 3.99
N GLY A 63 13.98 -32.57 3.93
CA GLY A 63 14.80 -32.28 5.11
C GLY A 63 14.01 -31.62 6.24
N LEU A 64 13.14 -30.67 5.92
CA LEU A 64 12.25 -30.03 6.89
C LEU A 64 11.20 -31.00 7.44
N ALA A 65 10.59 -31.82 6.59
CA ALA A 65 9.62 -32.82 7.00
C ALA A 65 10.24 -33.82 7.99
N GLY A 66 11.47 -34.26 7.72
CA GLY A 66 12.25 -35.12 8.61
C GLY A 66 12.56 -34.47 9.96
N LEU A 67 12.95 -33.19 9.95
CA LEU A 67 13.28 -32.44 11.18
C LEU A 67 12.05 -32.23 12.08
N TYR A 68 10.93 -31.81 11.48
CA TYR A 68 9.71 -31.44 12.21
C TYR A 68 8.73 -32.61 12.40
N LYS A 69 9.02 -33.79 11.81
CA LYS A 69 8.15 -34.97 11.81
C LYS A 69 6.71 -34.65 11.39
N ARG A 70 6.58 -33.80 10.37
CA ARG A 70 5.29 -33.37 9.82
C ARG A 70 5.38 -33.33 8.31
N ASP A 71 4.35 -33.85 7.66
CA ASP A 71 4.27 -33.79 6.21
C ASP A 71 4.07 -32.35 5.74
N PRO A 72 4.75 -31.95 4.65
CA PRO A 72 4.46 -30.68 4.01
C PRO A 72 3.03 -30.70 3.50
N LYS A 73 2.33 -29.56 3.59
CA LYS A 73 0.93 -29.45 3.15
C LYS A 73 0.73 -29.73 1.65
N ARG A 74 1.79 -29.61 0.83
CA ARG A 74 1.79 -29.89 -0.62
C ARG A 74 0.69 -29.17 -1.42
N GLU A 75 0.19 -28.05 -0.88
CA GLU A 75 -0.79 -27.20 -1.57
C GLU A 75 -0.05 -26.10 -2.34
N PRO A 76 -0.17 -26.02 -3.68
CA PRO A 76 0.37 -24.90 -4.44
C PRO A 76 -0.38 -23.62 -4.03
N GLY A 77 0.33 -22.49 -4.03
CA GLY A 77 -0.29 -21.21 -3.68
C GLY A 77 -0.57 -20.98 -2.19
N LEU A 78 -0.02 -21.80 -1.27
CA LEU A 78 -0.04 -21.51 0.17
C LEU A 78 0.55 -20.13 0.52
N VAL A 79 1.52 -19.65 -0.27
CA VAL A 79 2.04 -18.26 -0.18
C VAL A 79 0.92 -17.24 -0.38
N ARG A 80 -0.04 -17.47 -1.30
CA ARG A 80 -1.19 -16.57 -1.52
C ARG A 80 -2.14 -16.49 -0.32
N ARG A 81 -2.23 -17.54 0.51
CA ARG A 81 -3.05 -17.52 1.75
C ARG A 81 -2.35 -16.81 2.91
N LEU A 82 -1.01 -16.74 2.93
CA LEU A 82 -0.24 -15.93 3.87
C LEU A 82 -0.22 -14.43 3.49
N ASP A 83 -0.69 -14.09 2.29
CA ASP A 83 -0.55 -12.79 1.66
C ASP A 83 -1.75 -11.85 1.88
N GLU A 84 -2.75 -12.18 2.70
CA GLU A 84 -3.85 -11.23 2.96
C GLU A 84 -3.33 -9.92 3.53
N GLU A 85 -2.35 -9.98 4.43
CA GLU A 85 -1.74 -8.77 4.99
C GLU A 85 -0.94 -7.99 3.93
N TYR A 86 -0.28 -8.70 3.02
CA TYR A 86 0.45 -8.12 1.91
C TYR A 86 -0.51 -7.46 0.90
N PHE A 87 -1.55 -8.15 0.46
CA PHE A 87 -2.58 -7.59 -0.44
C PHE A 87 -3.32 -6.43 0.21
N ARG A 88 -3.68 -6.51 1.50
CA ARG A 88 -4.26 -5.36 2.23
C ARG A 88 -3.31 -4.18 2.27
N LYS A 89 -2.00 -4.42 2.43
CA LYS A 89 -0.98 -3.35 2.39
C LYS A 89 -0.89 -2.72 1.00
N ILE A 90 -0.80 -3.54 -0.05
CA ILE A 90 -0.75 -3.05 -1.43
C ILE A 90 -2.03 -2.27 -1.77
N GLU A 91 -3.20 -2.79 -1.41
CA GLU A 91 -4.48 -2.11 -1.62
C GLU A 91 -4.54 -0.77 -0.88
N ALA A 92 -4.07 -0.70 0.37
CA ALA A 92 -4.00 0.54 1.14
C ALA A 92 -3.05 1.57 0.50
N ILE A 93 -1.89 1.13 0.00
CA ILE A 93 -0.92 2.00 -0.68
C ILE A 93 -1.50 2.51 -2.00
N GLU A 94 -2.06 1.64 -2.84
CA GLU A 94 -2.71 2.04 -4.09
C GLU A 94 -3.86 3.02 -3.85
N PHE A 95 -4.65 2.78 -2.80
CA PHE A 95 -5.71 3.68 -2.37
C PHE A 95 -5.16 5.06 -1.98
N ALA A 96 -4.15 5.11 -1.11
CA ALA A 96 -3.55 6.37 -0.68
C ALA A 96 -2.96 7.17 -1.85
N VAL A 97 -2.27 6.50 -2.78
CA VAL A 97 -1.76 7.15 -4.01
C VAL A 97 -2.89 7.71 -4.85
N LYS A 98 -3.98 6.95 -5.03
CA LYS A 98 -5.12 7.37 -5.86
C LYS A 98 -5.87 8.56 -5.28
N TYR A 99 -5.93 8.68 -3.96
CA TYR A 99 -6.75 9.68 -3.25
C TYR A 99 -5.91 10.71 -2.45
N ASP A 100 -4.63 10.90 -2.81
CA ASP A 100 -3.72 11.85 -2.14
C ASP A 100 -4.06 13.33 -2.40
N ASP A 101 -4.63 13.64 -3.56
CA ASP A 101 -4.91 15.02 -3.99
C ASP A 101 -6.36 15.46 -3.79
N GLY A 102 -7.22 14.58 -3.27
CA GLY A 102 -8.63 14.87 -2.98
C GLY A 102 -9.53 15.05 -4.20
N ARG A 103 -9.10 14.67 -5.41
CA ARG A 103 -9.86 14.90 -6.66
C ARG A 103 -11.08 14.01 -6.87
N ASP A 104 -11.11 12.83 -6.25
CA ASP A 104 -12.22 11.89 -6.37
C ASP A 104 -12.90 11.69 -5.00
N PRO A 105 -14.02 12.42 -4.74
CA PRO A 105 -14.71 12.40 -3.44
C PRO A 105 -15.23 11.01 -3.04
N ARG A 106 -15.43 10.10 -3.99
CA ARG A 106 -15.86 8.71 -3.71
C ARG A 106 -14.85 7.95 -2.88
N GLY A 107 -13.59 8.38 -2.85
CA GLY A 107 -12.56 7.85 -1.96
C GLY A 107 -12.89 8.07 -0.49
N LEU A 108 -13.51 9.19 -0.14
CA LEU A 108 -13.77 9.57 1.25
C LEU A 108 -14.67 8.54 1.96
N LEU A 109 -15.74 8.11 1.31
CA LEU A 109 -16.67 7.11 1.85
C LEU A 109 -16.05 5.71 2.00
N ARG A 110 -14.97 5.43 1.27
CA ARG A 110 -14.28 4.13 1.25
C ARG A 110 -13.01 4.11 2.10
N ALA A 111 -12.61 5.26 2.64
CA ALA A 111 -11.41 5.38 3.46
C ALA A 111 -11.66 4.83 4.87
N ASP A 112 -10.59 4.30 5.45
CA ASP A 112 -10.53 4.00 6.88
C ASP A 112 -10.27 5.30 7.65
N ILE A 113 -9.39 6.17 7.12
CA ILE A 113 -9.06 7.47 7.69
C ILE A 113 -9.08 8.55 6.61
N VAL A 114 -9.63 9.72 6.93
CA VAL A 114 -9.63 10.91 6.09
C VAL A 114 -8.80 12.00 6.75
N LEU A 115 -7.69 12.40 6.13
CA LEU A 115 -6.86 13.51 6.61
C LEU A 115 -7.31 14.83 6.00
N ILE A 116 -7.60 15.82 6.83
CA ILE A 116 -8.15 17.11 6.41
C ILE A 116 -7.20 18.22 6.86
N GLY A 117 -6.86 19.17 5.99
CA GLY A 117 -6.15 20.37 6.41
C GLY A 117 -5.46 21.13 5.27
N VAL A 118 -4.80 22.23 5.60
CA VAL A 118 -4.15 23.13 4.62
C VAL A 118 -2.93 22.50 3.94
N SER A 119 -2.51 23.04 2.79
CA SER A 119 -1.28 22.57 2.12
C SER A 119 -0.07 22.65 3.06
N ARG A 120 0.80 21.63 3.01
CA ARG A 120 2.03 21.47 3.84
C ARG A 120 1.85 21.06 5.31
N THR A 121 0.70 20.50 5.68
CA THR A 121 0.50 19.80 6.97
C THR A 121 0.89 18.31 6.93
N SER A 122 1.88 17.93 6.13
CA SER A 122 2.40 16.54 6.03
C SER A 122 1.41 15.43 5.64
N LYS A 123 0.22 15.77 5.10
CA LYS A 123 -0.80 14.79 4.65
C LYS A 123 -0.25 13.68 3.75
N THR A 124 0.48 14.02 2.67
CA THR A 124 0.98 13.02 1.73
C THR A 124 1.97 12.03 2.37
N PRO A 125 3.05 12.46 3.05
CA PRO A 125 3.91 11.53 3.79
C PRO A 125 3.17 10.71 4.86
N LEU A 126 2.23 11.34 5.58
CA LEU A 126 1.48 10.71 6.64
C LEU A 126 0.51 9.63 6.13
N SER A 127 -0.25 9.94 5.07
CA SER A 127 -1.14 8.98 4.40
C SER A 127 -0.38 7.76 3.90
N MET A 128 0.80 7.96 3.32
CA MET A 128 1.66 6.85 2.88
C MET A 128 2.16 6.02 4.07
N TYR A 129 2.59 6.68 5.16
CA TYR A 129 3.03 5.98 6.37
C TYR A 129 1.92 5.11 6.97
N LEU A 130 0.70 5.64 7.05
CA LEU A 130 -0.50 4.91 7.51
C LEU A 130 -0.87 3.77 6.55
N ALA A 131 -0.76 3.99 5.23
CA ALA A 131 -0.98 2.95 4.23
C ALA A 131 -0.01 1.76 4.36
N HIS A 132 1.25 2.02 4.71
CA HIS A 132 2.23 0.96 5.02
C HIS A 132 1.81 0.08 6.21
N LYS A 133 0.92 0.58 7.06
CA LYS A 133 0.30 -0.14 8.18
C LYS A 133 -1.05 -0.74 7.83
N ARG A 134 -1.43 -0.76 6.54
CA ARG A 134 -2.65 -1.35 5.96
C ARG A 134 -3.93 -0.55 6.19
N ILE A 135 -3.82 0.77 6.33
CA ILE A 135 -4.97 1.68 6.46
C ILE A 135 -5.20 2.42 5.14
N LYS A 136 -6.42 2.37 4.61
CA LYS A 136 -6.84 3.16 3.44
C LYS A 136 -7.03 4.62 3.86
N VAL A 137 -6.14 5.49 3.41
CA VAL A 137 -6.18 6.92 3.74
C VAL A 137 -6.56 7.74 2.52
N ALA A 138 -7.47 8.69 2.69
CA ALA A 138 -7.79 9.71 1.69
C ALA A 138 -7.44 11.10 2.26
N ASN A 139 -6.94 11.99 1.40
CA ASN A 139 -6.54 13.33 1.80
C ASN A 139 -7.52 14.37 1.23
N VAL A 140 -7.99 15.27 2.08
CA VAL A 140 -8.82 16.41 1.70
C VAL A 140 -8.02 17.70 1.91
N PRO A 141 -7.53 18.33 0.83
CA PRO A 141 -6.91 19.64 0.93
C PRO A 141 -7.98 20.69 1.22
N LEU A 142 -7.74 21.55 2.21
CA LEU A 142 -8.60 22.70 2.48
C LEU A 142 -7.94 23.98 1.98
N VAL A 143 -8.66 24.68 1.10
CA VAL A 143 -8.31 26.01 0.58
C VAL A 143 -9.59 26.85 0.47
N PRO A 144 -9.57 28.15 0.81
CA PRO A 144 -10.77 29.00 0.82
C PRO A 144 -11.52 29.09 -0.52
N GLU A 145 -10.85 28.91 -1.65
CA GLU A 145 -11.43 29.02 -2.99
C GLU A 145 -12.28 27.82 -3.40
N VAL A 146 -12.12 26.70 -2.71
CA VAL A 146 -12.76 25.43 -3.08
C VAL A 146 -13.53 24.91 -1.87
N GLU A 147 -14.84 24.81 -2.02
CA GLU A 147 -15.67 24.19 -1.01
C GLU A 147 -15.24 22.75 -0.77
N ALA A 148 -15.23 22.34 0.49
CA ALA A 148 -14.97 20.95 0.84
C ALA A 148 -16.08 20.05 0.26
N PRO A 149 -15.74 18.86 -0.27
CA PRO A 149 -16.71 17.95 -0.88
C PRO A 149 -17.81 17.56 0.11
N GLU A 150 -19.05 17.45 -0.35
CA GLU A 150 -20.20 17.11 0.50
C GLU A 150 -20.01 15.78 1.23
N GLU A 151 -19.36 14.82 0.58
CA GLU A 151 -19.03 13.50 1.13
C GLU A 151 -18.22 13.61 2.42
N LEU A 152 -17.42 14.67 2.60
CA LEU A 152 -16.67 14.90 3.84
C LEU A 152 -17.58 15.00 5.06
N TYR A 153 -18.78 15.58 4.90
CA TYR A 153 -19.75 15.74 5.97
C TYR A 153 -20.65 14.51 6.15
N ILE A 154 -20.55 13.52 5.26
CA ILE A 154 -21.25 12.24 5.33
C ILE A 154 -20.36 11.17 5.99
N VAL A 155 -19.03 11.28 5.82
CA VAL A 155 -18.07 10.38 6.48
C VAL A 155 -18.23 10.49 8.02
N PRO A 156 -18.25 9.35 8.75
CA PRO A 156 -18.29 9.35 10.20
C PRO A 156 -17.15 10.21 10.79
N PRO A 157 -17.42 11.17 11.69
CA PRO A 157 -16.41 12.07 12.24
C PRO A 157 -15.21 11.37 12.87
N GLU A 158 -15.39 10.14 13.37
CA GLU A 158 -14.35 9.33 14.00
C GLU A 158 -13.29 8.84 13.00
N LYS A 159 -13.62 8.79 11.71
CA LYS A 159 -12.67 8.48 10.62
C LYS A 159 -11.91 9.70 10.14
N CYS A 160 -12.40 10.90 10.42
CA CYS A 160 -11.79 12.14 9.98
C CYS A 160 -10.73 12.59 10.99
N ILE A 161 -9.62 13.15 10.52
CA ILE A 161 -8.59 13.76 11.35
C ILE A 161 -8.20 15.10 10.75
N GLY A 162 -8.42 16.17 11.51
CA GLY A 162 -7.95 17.50 11.17
C GLY A 162 -6.46 17.66 11.49
N LEU A 163 -5.68 18.20 10.55
CA LEU A 163 -4.28 18.54 10.75
C LEU A 163 -4.13 20.06 10.70
N THR A 164 -3.60 20.63 11.79
CA THR A 164 -3.25 22.05 11.89
C THR A 164 -1.76 22.23 12.10
N ILE A 165 -1.26 23.43 11.87
CA ILE A 165 0.15 23.79 11.99
C ILE A 165 0.27 25.26 12.38
N ASP A 166 1.32 25.57 13.13
CA ASP A 166 1.71 26.92 13.46
C ASP A 166 1.93 27.77 12.19
N PRO A 167 1.36 28.99 12.11
CA PRO A 167 1.46 29.85 10.93
C PRO A 167 2.90 30.18 10.53
N ASP A 168 3.78 30.45 11.49
CA ASP A 168 5.18 30.84 11.24
C ASP A 168 5.98 29.65 10.69
N GLN A 169 5.77 28.47 11.26
CA GLN A 169 6.38 27.25 10.74
C GLN A 169 5.89 26.90 9.34
N LEU A 170 4.57 26.99 9.10
CA LEU A 170 4.00 26.77 7.78
C LEU A 170 4.57 27.75 6.75
N ASN A 171 4.75 29.01 7.14
CA ASN A 171 5.38 30.02 6.30
C ASN A 171 6.82 29.62 5.94
N GLY A 172 7.61 29.18 6.93
CA GLY A 172 8.96 28.65 6.74
C GLY A 172 9.02 27.51 5.71
N ILE A 173 8.19 26.49 5.89
CA ILE A 173 8.11 25.32 5.00
C ILE A 173 7.74 25.74 3.57
N ARG A 174 6.78 26.66 3.41
CA ARG A 174 6.37 27.15 2.09
C ARG A 174 7.46 27.98 1.41
N ARG A 175 8.18 28.82 2.17
CA ARG A 175 9.33 29.58 1.65
C ARG A 175 10.44 28.67 1.16
N GLU A 176 10.80 27.64 1.95
CA GLU A 176 11.80 26.64 1.54
C GLU A 176 11.38 25.89 0.28
N ARG A 177 10.11 25.49 0.20
CA ARG A 177 9.58 24.83 -0.99
C ARG A 177 9.69 25.72 -2.24
N LEU A 178 9.30 26.99 -2.14
CA LEU A 178 9.40 27.94 -3.24
C LEU A 178 10.85 28.12 -3.71
N LYS A 179 11.80 28.25 -2.77
CA LYS A 179 13.24 28.29 -3.07
C LYS A 179 13.70 27.04 -3.81
N SER A 180 13.31 25.85 -3.36
CA SER A 180 13.68 24.58 -4.00
C SER A 180 13.17 24.42 -5.44
N LEU A 181 12.08 25.11 -5.80
CA LEU A 181 11.48 25.10 -7.13
C LEU A 181 11.97 26.24 -8.03
N GLY A 182 12.85 27.11 -7.54
CA GLY A 182 13.29 28.32 -8.26
C GLY A 182 12.19 29.36 -8.46
N LEU A 183 11.07 29.25 -7.73
CA LEU A 183 9.90 30.13 -7.84
C LEU A 183 9.98 31.23 -6.78
N THR A 184 10.83 32.23 -6.99
CA THR A 184 10.99 33.37 -6.08
C THR A 184 9.82 34.36 -6.11
N SER A 185 8.95 34.29 -7.14
CA SER A 185 7.90 35.29 -7.40
C SER A 185 6.46 34.87 -6.99
N GLN A 186 6.24 33.66 -6.47
CA GLN A 186 4.91 33.24 -5.97
C GLN A 186 4.65 33.74 -4.54
N ALA A 187 4.75 35.06 -4.33
CA ALA A 187 4.70 35.71 -3.02
C ALA A 187 3.42 35.39 -2.23
N ASN A 188 2.29 35.16 -2.90
CA ASN A 188 1.02 34.86 -2.23
C ASN A 188 0.98 33.49 -1.53
N TYR A 189 1.71 32.48 -2.03
CA TYR A 189 1.67 31.13 -1.43
C TYR A 189 2.31 31.10 -0.03
N ALA A 190 3.33 31.93 0.20
CA ALA A 190 4.01 32.11 1.47
C ALA A 190 3.74 33.49 2.11
N ASN A 191 2.59 34.10 1.80
CA ASN A 191 2.12 35.30 2.46
C ASN A 191 1.46 34.93 3.80
N MET A 192 1.77 35.67 4.88
CA MET A 192 1.26 35.35 6.21
C MET A 192 -0.25 35.57 6.33
N GLU A 193 -0.78 36.66 5.79
CA GLU A 193 -2.21 36.96 5.79
C GLU A 193 -2.99 35.84 5.08
N ARG A 194 -2.46 35.37 3.95
CA ARG A 194 -3.01 34.23 3.22
C ARG A 194 -3.01 32.95 4.05
N ILE A 195 -1.90 32.65 4.72
CA ILE A 195 -1.78 31.47 5.59
C ILE A 195 -2.83 31.52 6.71
N LEU A 196 -3.00 32.68 7.35
CA LEU A 196 -3.99 32.85 8.41
C LEU A 196 -5.42 32.63 7.89
N GLN A 197 -5.75 33.16 6.71
CA GLN A 197 -7.04 32.91 6.06
C GLN A 197 -7.29 31.43 5.77
N GLU A 198 -6.27 30.71 5.27
CA GLU A 198 -6.37 29.27 5.01
C GLU A 198 -6.55 28.46 6.30
N LEU A 199 -5.83 28.80 7.36
CA LEU A 199 -5.94 28.15 8.66
C LEU A 199 -7.31 28.41 9.31
N GLU A 200 -7.81 29.64 9.25
CA GLU A 200 -9.14 29.98 9.77
C GLU A 200 -10.25 29.24 9.01
N TYR A 201 -10.17 29.18 7.68
CA TYR A 201 -11.09 28.38 6.87
C TYR A 201 -11.01 26.89 7.24
N SER A 202 -9.78 26.35 7.36
CA SER A 202 -9.55 24.96 7.74
C SER A 202 -10.16 24.63 9.10
N GLU A 203 -9.99 25.51 10.08
CA GLU A 203 -10.56 25.34 11.42
C GLU A 203 -12.09 25.32 11.39
N LYS A 204 -12.73 26.21 10.60
CA LYS A 204 -14.20 26.23 10.45
C LYS A 204 -14.72 24.93 9.85
N VAL A 205 -14.08 24.41 8.80
CA VAL A 205 -14.47 23.14 8.18
C VAL A 205 -14.28 21.98 9.15
N ILE A 206 -13.14 21.89 9.82
CA ILE A 206 -12.87 20.79 10.77
C ILE A 206 -13.86 20.83 11.95
N LYS A 207 -14.17 22.01 12.50
CA LYS A 207 -15.20 22.17 13.54
C LYS A 207 -16.58 21.70 13.06
N ARG A 208 -16.94 21.96 11.80
CA ARG A 208 -18.20 21.50 11.20
C ARG A 208 -18.23 19.98 11.02
N VAL A 209 -17.11 19.36 10.64
CA VAL A 209 -16.98 17.89 10.57
C VAL A 209 -17.05 17.27 11.97
N GLY A 210 -16.55 17.96 12.99
CA GLY A 210 -16.61 17.50 14.38
C GLY A 210 -15.57 16.44 14.74
N CYS A 211 -14.44 16.42 14.03
CA CYS A 211 -13.40 15.42 14.21
C CYS A 211 -12.21 15.91 15.07
N PRO A 212 -11.36 15.01 15.59
CA PRO A 212 -10.16 15.37 16.33
C PRO A 212 -9.18 16.21 15.49
N ILE A 213 -8.52 17.17 16.15
CA ILE A 213 -7.48 18.01 15.54
C ILE A 213 -6.12 17.64 16.12
N ILE A 214 -5.13 17.45 15.25
CA ILE A 214 -3.72 17.23 15.62
C ILE A 214 -2.88 18.40 15.11
N ASP A 215 -2.13 19.01 16.01
CA ASP A 215 -1.09 19.99 15.66
C ASP A 215 0.21 19.26 15.27
N VAL A 216 0.65 19.47 14.02
CA VAL A 216 1.84 18.81 13.44
C VAL A 216 3.11 19.65 13.50
N SER A 217 3.07 20.87 14.05
CA SER A 217 4.15 21.87 14.03
C SER A 217 5.54 21.28 14.35
N ASN A 218 5.67 20.61 15.48
CA ASN A 218 6.96 20.06 15.93
C ASN A 218 6.96 18.53 15.99
N LYS A 219 6.13 17.89 15.16
CA LYS A 219 5.96 16.43 15.18
C LYS A 219 6.57 15.78 13.97
N ALA A 220 7.25 14.66 14.22
CA ALA A 220 7.61 13.75 13.15
C ALA A 220 6.35 13.11 12.53
N VAL A 221 6.47 12.61 11.30
CA VAL A 221 5.38 11.90 10.62
C VAL A 221 5.00 10.65 11.42
N GLU A 222 5.98 9.94 11.96
CA GLU A 222 5.81 8.75 12.79
C GLU A 222 5.06 9.06 14.09
N GLU A 223 5.39 10.17 14.75
CA GLU A 223 4.71 10.59 15.98
C GLU A 223 3.25 10.93 15.71
N THR A 224 2.99 11.71 14.66
CA THR A 224 1.64 12.06 14.22
C THR A 224 0.84 10.81 13.85
N ALA A 225 1.46 9.87 13.14
CA ALA A 225 0.82 8.60 12.78
C ALA A 225 0.42 7.78 14.00
N ASN A 226 1.28 7.69 15.02
CA ASN A 226 0.97 6.97 16.25
C ASN A 226 -0.24 7.57 16.99
N ILE A 227 -0.32 8.90 17.08
CA ILE A 227 -1.49 9.58 17.66
C ILE A 227 -2.76 9.20 16.88
N ILE A 228 -2.70 9.21 15.55
CA ILE A 228 -3.83 8.80 14.70
C ILE A 228 -4.21 7.34 14.92
N PHE A 229 -3.22 6.43 15.05
CA PHE A 229 -3.49 5.02 15.35
C PHE A 229 -4.23 4.85 16.67
N ASP A 230 -3.81 5.56 17.71
CA ASP A 230 -4.43 5.45 19.02
C ASP A 230 -5.88 5.95 18.97
N ILE A 231 -6.14 7.07 18.31
CA ILE A 231 -7.50 7.58 18.08
C ILE A 231 -8.34 6.54 17.31
N PHE A 232 -7.81 6.02 16.21
CA PHE A 232 -8.51 5.08 15.33
C PHE A 232 -8.85 3.75 16.04
N ARG A 233 -7.96 3.25 16.90
CA ARG A 233 -8.20 2.04 17.69
C ARG A 233 -9.25 2.24 18.78
N THR A 234 -9.26 3.41 19.42
CA THR A 234 -10.17 3.71 20.53
C THR A 234 -11.59 4.05 20.02
N GLY A 235 -11.71 4.55 18.80
CA GLY A 235 -12.97 4.91 18.14
C GLY A 235 -13.72 3.77 17.42
N GLY A 236 -13.30 2.50 17.56
CA GLY A 236 -14.03 1.34 17.04
C GLY A 236 -13.59 0.82 15.65
N GLY A 237 -12.42 1.22 15.14
CA GLY A 237 -11.93 0.83 13.80
C GLY A 237 -11.32 -0.57 13.68
N LEU A 238 -11.14 -1.31 14.79
CA LEU A 238 -10.55 -2.65 14.81
C LEU A 238 -11.29 -3.56 15.81
N THR A 239 -12.28 -4.29 15.30
CA THR A 239 -12.74 -5.58 15.84
C THR A 239 -12.46 -6.66 14.82
#